data_AF-A0A3N5DJT1-F1
#
_entry.id   AF-A0A3N5DJT1-F1
#
_cell.length_a   1.000
_cell.length_b   1.000
_cell.length_c   1.000
_cell.angle_alpha   90.00
_cell.angle_beta   90.00
_cell.angle_gamma   90.00
#
_symmetry.space_group_name_H-M   'P 1'
#
loop_
_entity.id
_entity.type
_entity.pdbx_description
1 polymer ?
#
loop_
_entity_poly.entity_id
_entity_poly.type
_entity_poly.pdbx_seq_one_letter_code
_entity_poly.pdbx_strand_id
1 'polypeptide(L)'
;MKLSNLVTKTVQIALIMVLLSKGNIFSQDRSNLKKIPSTIAFEVSENDLFPEGITYDSKTKLFFLSSIQKNKVLAIDSESNCFDFIKPGQDSMFRSLGMKVDVQRRRLWVVSSSDWDERMMSAVHIYNIDTRKLIKSFFTAKGKVPTFNDLILTESGSAFISDYGGNSIYQVPSDLSNVELFLKSDSLLAGANGMAISPDNSFLYVASNTKGIVIVKLKSKTIQPIINLKAIDTKGIDGLMLYKNSLISIFNGDGDMSKHHIAHYQLSNDGREIISQSIIDKNNPMFSEPTTGIIVGDDLYCLAATYLRSFTGSKQVDISKLGKPRVLKYNLINANLLGNNTNQAVDSLDKRVLSFTNSQGMEFLLIPKGSFLMGSTDGRGNLDELPQHKVTINSSFYMSKYPVTVGDFSQFVKATGYITEGERNGGSWVWSEKNNWEQKIDANWKNPYFKQTDKHPVVCITWNDAMAFVNWLKAKEGKEYSLPTEAQFEYACRAGTSNKYFFEHDTINFSDYGWPQQLTLQGFPTHLIGTKKSNPWGLYDMVGNAWQWCNDWYDEKYYKTSPEVDPAGPKTGDYKVNRGGMGDEVKYWSSTKRDALHPGSNYSNQTFRIVIKNI
;
A
#
# COMPACT_ATOMS: atom_id res chain seq x y z
N MET A 1 -9.73 62.63 -30.16
CA MET A 1 -10.68 61.53 -29.89
C MET A 1 -10.80 60.69 -31.16
N LYS A 2 -10.65 59.36 -31.07
CA LYS A 2 -10.46 58.39 -32.19
C LYS A 2 -9.07 58.33 -32.83
N LEU A 3 -8.06 57.92 -32.07
CA LEU A 3 -6.90 57.16 -32.61
C LEU A 3 -6.07 56.43 -31.52
N SER A 4 -6.67 56.15 -30.35
CA SER A 4 -5.98 55.50 -29.21
C SER A 4 -6.50 54.10 -28.89
N ASN A 5 -7.48 53.57 -29.64
CA ASN A 5 -8.11 52.27 -29.37
C ASN A 5 -7.80 51.16 -30.40
N LEU A 6 -6.86 51.39 -31.33
CA LEU A 6 -6.51 50.39 -32.36
C LEU A 6 -5.09 49.80 -32.24
N VAL A 7 -4.21 50.41 -31.45
CA VAL A 7 -2.82 49.93 -31.29
C VAL A 7 -2.67 48.95 -30.12
N THR A 8 -3.61 48.95 -29.17
CA THR A 8 -3.56 48.05 -27.99
C THR A 8 -4.10 46.64 -28.28
N LYS A 9 -4.86 46.43 -29.36
CA LYS A 9 -5.41 45.10 -29.73
C LYS A 9 -4.50 44.28 -30.66
N THR A 10 -3.60 44.91 -31.41
CA THR A 10 -2.72 44.17 -32.35
C THR A 10 -1.45 43.66 -31.68
N VAL A 11 -0.96 44.32 -30.62
CA VAL A 11 0.20 43.85 -29.83
C VAL A 11 -0.18 42.71 -28.87
N GLN A 12 -1.45 42.61 -28.44
CA GLN A 12 -1.93 41.50 -27.62
C GLN A 12 -2.12 40.19 -28.42
N ILE A 13 -2.38 40.26 -29.73
CA ILE A 13 -2.55 39.07 -30.57
C ILE A 13 -1.19 38.51 -31.04
N ALA A 14 -0.18 39.35 -31.22
CA ALA A 14 1.18 38.91 -31.55
C ALA A 14 1.93 38.30 -30.34
N LEU A 15 1.65 38.75 -29.11
CA LEU A 15 2.21 38.12 -27.90
C LEU A 15 1.55 36.77 -27.57
N ILE A 16 0.29 36.56 -27.98
CA ILE A 16 -0.42 35.28 -27.83
C ILE A 16 0.03 34.25 -28.88
N MET A 17 0.46 34.68 -30.08
CA MET A 17 1.00 33.76 -31.10
C MET A 17 2.49 33.40 -30.92
N VAL A 18 3.25 34.18 -30.16
CA VAL A 18 4.64 33.82 -29.78
C VAL A 18 4.69 33.01 -28.46
N LEU A 19 3.61 33.01 -27.68
CA LEU A 19 3.42 32.09 -26.54
C LEU A 19 2.76 30.76 -26.92
N LEU A 20 2.29 30.60 -28.17
CA LEU A 20 1.77 29.35 -28.73
C LEU A 20 2.77 28.57 -29.61
N SER A 21 4.04 28.99 -29.67
CA SER A 21 5.10 28.30 -30.44
C SER A 21 6.30 27.85 -29.61
N LYS A 22 6.24 27.94 -28.27
CA LYS A 22 7.21 27.32 -27.33
C LYS A 22 6.61 26.22 -26.46
N GLY A 23 5.58 25.55 -26.98
CA GLY A 23 5.02 24.30 -26.45
C GLY A 23 5.70 23.03 -27.00
N ASN A 24 6.85 23.15 -27.66
CA ASN A 24 7.70 22.02 -28.05
C ASN A 24 9.00 22.07 -27.25
N ILE A 25 8.91 21.74 -25.97
CA ILE A 25 10.07 21.38 -25.15
C ILE A 25 9.91 19.89 -24.84
N PHE A 26 10.55 19.09 -25.69
CA PHE A 26 10.80 17.65 -25.55
C PHE A 26 9.61 16.78 -25.14
N SER A 27 8.81 16.37 -26.14
CA SER A 27 8.42 14.97 -26.21
C SER A 27 9.66 14.12 -26.50
N GLN A 28 10.54 13.98 -25.51
CA GLN A 28 11.42 12.83 -25.51
C GLN A 28 10.54 11.65 -25.14
N ASP A 29 10.37 10.77 -26.12
CA ASP A 29 9.92 9.41 -25.96
C ASP A 29 10.57 8.81 -24.70
N ARG A 30 9.85 8.80 -23.56
CA ARG A 30 10.27 8.09 -22.34
C ARG A 30 9.95 6.60 -22.48
N SER A 31 10.19 6.03 -23.66
CA SER A 31 10.10 4.59 -23.93
C SER A 31 11.28 3.82 -23.32
N ASN A 32 12.33 4.49 -22.89
CA ASN A 32 13.48 3.86 -22.23
C ASN A 32 13.39 3.90 -20.71
N LEU A 33 12.32 3.32 -20.15
CA LEU A 33 12.47 2.69 -18.84
C LEU A 33 13.34 1.45 -19.04
N LYS A 34 14.39 1.30 -18.22
CA LYS A 34 15.23 0.10 -18.21
C LYS A 34 14.30 -1.11 -18.10
N LYS A 35 14.28 -1.97 -19.12
CA LYS A 35 13.57 -3.25 -19.11
C LYS A 35 13.90 -3.95 -17.80
N ILE A 36 12.89 -4.32 -17.02
CA ILE A 36 13.13 -5.05 -15.77
C ILE A 36 13.62 -6.43 -16.17
N PRO A 37 14.80 -6.87 -15.72
CA PRO A 37 15.25 -8.22 -16.00
C PRO A 37 14.30 -9.21 -15.33
N SER A 38 13.82 -10.19 -16.09
CA SER A 38 13.17 -11.37 -15.54
C SER A 38 14.20 -12.45 -15.22
N THR A 39 13.85 -13.27 -14.24
CA THR A 39 14.49 -14.57 -14.00
C THR A 39 13.44 -15.67 -14.13
N ILE A 40 13.85 -16.91 -14.33
CA ILE A 40 12.93 -18.05 -14.24
C ILE A 40 12.76 -18.37 -12.76
N ALA A 41 11.53 -18.28 -12.24
CA ALA A 41 11.20 -18.68 -10.88
C ALA A 41 11.24 -20.21 -10.74
N PHE A 42 10.56 -20.89 -11.66
CA PHE A 42 10.50 -22.34 -11.77
C PHE A 42 9.95 -22.72 -13.15
N GLU A 43 10.22 -23.97 -13.55
CA GLU A 43 9.67 -24.59 -14.75
C GLU A 43 8.80 -25.79 -14.35
N VAL A 44 7.77 -26.04 -15.14
CA VAL A 44 6.93 -27.23 -15.00
C VAL A 44 7.50 -28.34 -15.88
N SER A 45 7.67 -29.53 -15.31
CA SER A 45 8.21 -30.69 -16.04
C SER A 45 7.23 -31.26 -17.07
N GLU A 46 5.93 -31.06 -16.89
CA GLU A 46 4.87 -31.48 -17.81
C GLU A 46 4.70 -30.50 -18.97
N ASN A 47 5.30 -30.81 -20.12
CA ASN A 47 5.26 -29.95 -21.32
C ASN A 47 3.84 -29.75 -21.88
N ASP A 48 2.93 -30.68 -21.63
CA ASP A 48 1.52 -30.61 -22.04
C ASP A 48 0.60 -30.07 -20.93
N LEU A 49 1.18 -29.53 -19.85
CA LEU A 49 0.44 -28.67 -18.93
C LEU A 49 0.24 -27.32 -19.64
N PHE A 50 -0.99 -27.00 -20.01
CA PHE A 50 -1.35 -25.68 -20.54
C PHE A 50 -1.92 -24.83 -19.40
N PRO A 51 -1.10 -24.10 -18.63
CA PRO A 51 -1.60 -23.30 -17.53
C PRO A 51 -2.24 -22.00 -18.00
N GLU A 52 -3.30 -21.59 -17.32
CA GLU A 52 -3.98 -20.32 -17.57
C GLU A 52 -4.01 -19.45 -16.31
N GLY A 53 -4.15 -20.06 -15.13
CA GLY A 53 -4.21 -19.41 -13.84
C GLY A 53 -3.02 -19.76 -12.95
N ILE A 54 -2.57 -18.78 -12.16
CA ILE A 54 -1.57 -18.95 -11.10
C ILE A 54 -2.03 -18.28 -9.80
N THR A 55 -1.80 -18.95 -8.67
CA THR A 55 -1.97 -18.35 -7.34
C THR A 55 -0.94 -18.91 -6.36
N TYR A 56 -0.89 -18.37 -5.14
CA TYR A 56 0.15 -18.68 -4.16
C TYR A 56 -0.42 -18.76 -2.76
N ASP A 57 0.00 -19.78 -2.00
CA ASP A 57 -0.28 -19.87 -0.58
C ASP A 57 0.96 -19.51 0.25
N SER A 58 0.86 -18.40 0.98
CA SER A 58 1.97 -17.90 1.79
C SER A 58 2.30 -18.76 3.00
N LYS A 59 1.40 -19.67 3.43
CA LYS A 59 1.65 -20.61 4.54
C LYS A 59 2.45 -21.82 4.09
N THR A 60 2.01 -22.52 3.04
CA THR A 60 2.70 -23.71 2.52
C THR A 60 3.87 -23.37 1.58
N LYS A 61 3.95 -22.11 1.11
CA LYS A 61 4.90 -21.64 0.11
C LYS A 61 4.73 -22.30 -1.26
N LEU A 62 3.56 -22.89 -1.52
CA LEU A 62 3.22 -23.51 -2.80
C LEU A 62 2.58 -22.49 -3.74
N PHE A 63 2.99 -22.56 -5.00
CA PHE A 63 2.24 -22.00 -6.12
C PHE A 63 1.26 -23.05 -6.63
N PHE A 64 0.11 -22.60 -7.12
CA PHE A 64 -0.88 -23.43 -7.77
C PHE A 64 -1.05 -22.98 -9.21
N LEU A 65 -0.98 -23.92 -10.14
CA LEU A 65 -1.17 -23.69 -11.57
C LEU A 65 -2.38 -24.49 -12.06
N SER A 66 -3.33 -23.83 -12.73
CA SER A 66 -4.45 -24.52 -13.36
C SER A 66 -3.98 -25.18 -14.66
N SER A 67 -4.77 -26.09 -15.22
CA SER A 67 -4.47 -26.67 -16.53
C SER A 67 -5.72 -26.82 -17.38
N ILE A 68 -5.72 -26.14 -18.53
CA ILE A 68 -6.86 -26.18 -19.44
C ILE A 68 -7.01 -27.54 -20.14
N GLN A 69 -5.89 -28.19 -20.49
CA GLN A 69 -5.89 -29.46 -21.23
C GLN A 69 -6.12 -30.65 -20.30
N LYS A 70 -5.56 -30.61 -19.09
CA LYS A 70 -5.59 -31.75 -18.16
C LYS A 70 -6.72 -31.67 -17.14
N ASN A 71 -7.47 -30.57 -17.09
CA ASN A 71 -8.57 -30.34 -16.13
C ASN A 71 -8.13 -30.64 -14.69
N LYS A 72 -7.00 -30.05 -14.31
CA LYS A 72 -6.29 -30.34 -13.05
C LYS A 72 -5.69 -29.06 -12.46
N VAL A 73 -5.32 -29.12 -11.19
CA VAL A 73 -4.50 -28.07 -10.55
C VAL A 73 -3.22 -28.70 -10.03
N LEU A 74 -2.09 -28.19 -10.49
CA LEU A 74 -0.77 -28.57 -10.04
C LEU A 74 -0.35 -27.67 -8.88
N ALA A 75 0.21 -28.25 -7.81
CA ALA A 75 0.96 -27.51 -6.81
C ALA A 75 2.46 -27.65 -7.09
N ILE A 76 3.21 -26.55 -6.95
CA ILE A 76 4.65 -26.50 -7.20
C ILE A 76 5.34 -25.62 -6.16
N ASP A 77 6.51 -26.04 -5.66
CA ASP A 77 7.33 -25.26 -4.76
C ASP A 77 8.43 -24.47 -5.49
N SER A 78 9.26 -23.73 -4.74
CA SER A 78 10.37 -22.95 -5.30
C SER A 78 11.51 -23.80 -5.87
N GLU A 79 11.56 -25.09 -5.56
CA GLU A 79 12.56 -26.03 -6.08
C GLU A 79 12.04 -26.77 -7.33
N SER A 80 10.86 -26.38 -7.84
CA SER A 80 10.17 -27.03 -8.95
C SER A 80 9.68 -28.46 -8.65
N ASN A 81 9.55 -28.84 -7.37
CA ASN A 81 8.88 -30.09 -7.02
C ASN A 81 7.37 -29.90 -7.18
N CYS A 82 6.75 -30.80 -7.93
CA CYS A 82 5.35 -30.67 -8.31
C CYS A 82 4.51 -31.91 -8.00
N PHE A 83 3.24 -31.70 -7.64
CA PHE A 83 2.24 -32.76 -7.47
C PHE A 83 0.84 -32.27 -7.86
N ASP A 84 -0.02 -33.20 -8.25
CA ASP A 84 -1.43 -32.90 -8.52
C ASP A 84 -2.16 -32.57 -7.21
N PHE A 85 -2.52 -31.29 -7.04
CA PHE A 85 -3.37 -30.84 -5.93
C PHE A 85 -4.82 -31.25 -6.16
N ILE A 86 -5.30 -31.07 -7.40
CA ILE A 86 -6.55 -31.64 -7.91
C ILE A 86 -6.19 -32.48 -9.14
N LYS A 87 -6.59 -33.75 -9.14
CA LYS A 87 -6.24 -34.70 -10.22
C LYS A 87 -7.14 -34.51 -11.45
N PRO A 88 -6.68 -34.92 -12.65
CA PRO A 88 -7.55 -35.00 -13.82
C PRO A 88 -8.85 -35.77 -13.55
N GLY A 89 -9.99 -35.17 -13.90
CA GLY A 89 -11.31 -35.77 -13.74
C GLY A 89 -11.87 -35.77 -12.31
N GLN A 90 -11.13 -35.24 -11.33
CA GLN A 90 -11.59 -35.12 -9.95
C GLN A 90 -12.71 -34.08 -9.82
N ASP A 91 -13.72 -34.38 -9.01
CA ASP A 91 -14.79 -33.45 -8.58
C ASP A 91 -15.54 -32.75 -9.73
N SER A 92 -15.61 -33.43 -10.88
CA SER A 92 -16.21 -32.90 -12.13
C SER A 92 -15.63 -31.55 -12.56
N MET A 93 -14.35 -31.30 -12.27
CA MET A 93 -13.66 -30.10 -12.73
C MET A 93 -13.42 -30.18 -14.24
N PHE A 94 -13.73 -29.09 -14.94
CA PHE A 94 -13.49 -28.95 -16.37
C PHE A 94 -12.20 -28.17 -16.62
N ARG A 95 -12.13 -27.42 -17.73
CA ARG A 95 -11.03 -26.53 -18.06
C ARG A 95 -10.84 -25.53 -16.92
N SER A 96 -9.87 -25.77 -16.06
CA SER A 96 -9.58 -24.90 -14.91
C SER A 96 -8.86 -23.64 -15.40
N LEU A 97 -9.29 -22.48 -14.90
CA LEU A 97 -8.85 -21.16 -15.34
C LEU A 97 -8.32 -20.38 -14.13
N GLY A 98 -8.92 -19.22 -13.81
CA GLY A 98 -8.56 -18.37 -12.69
C GLY A 98 -8.73 -19.05 -11.34
N MET A 99 -7.84 -18.69 -10.41
CA MET A 99 -7.77 -19.25 -9.06
C MET A 99 -7.34 -18.20 -8.05
N LYS A 100 -7.79 -18.34 -6.81
CA LYS A 100 -7.29 -17.56 -5.66
C LYS A 100 -7.19 -18.40 -4.40
N VAL A 101 -6.13 -18.14 -3.63
CA VAL A 101 -5.98 -18.65 -2.27
C VAL A 101 -6.58 -17.67 -1.27
N ASP A 102 -7.51 -18.15 -0.45
CA ASP A 102 -7.88 -17.52 0.82
C ASP A 102 -7.01 -18.10 1.94
N VAL A 103 -5.92 -17.41 2.26
CA VAL A 103 -4.96 -17.86 3.28
C VAL A 103 -5.60 -17.91 4.68
N GLN A 104 -6.54 -17.00 4.96
CA GLN A 104 -7.19 -16.89 6.26
C GLN A 104 -8.10 -18.10 6.51
N ARG A 105 -8.90 -18.47 5.52
CA ARG A 105 -9.88 -19.57 5.61
C ARG A 105 -9.34 -20.91 5.12
N ARG A 106 -8.07 -20.95 4.67
CA ARG A 106 -7.39 -22.12 4.10
C ARG A 106 -8.14 -22.70 2.90
N ARG A 107 -8.60 -21.85 1.99
CA ARG A 107 -9.37 -22.26 0.81
C ARG A 107 -8.61 -21.97 -0.48
N LEU A 108 -8.60 -22.92 -1.41
CA LEU A 108 -8.26 -22.69 -2.80
C LEU A 108 -9.55 -22.61 -3.61
N TRP A 109 -9.79 -21.47 -4.23
CA TRP A 109 -10.89 -21.23 -5.16
C TRP A 109 -10.39 -21.46 -6.59
N VAL A 110 -11.17 -22.21 -7.38
CA VAL A 110 -10.85 -22.54 -8.76
C VAL A 110 -12.10 -22.34 -9.61
N VAL A 111 -12.00 -21.51 -10.64
CA VAL A 111 -13.00 -21.44 -11.71
C VAL A 111 -12.70 -22.49 -12.76
N SER A 112 -13.74 -23.15 -13.27
CA SER A 112 -13.64 -24.00 -14.45
C SER A 112 -14.77 -23.74 -15.45
N SER A 113 -14.52 -23.96 -16.74
CA SER A 113 -15.49 -23.75 -17.82
C SER A 113 -15.44 -24.88 -18.84
N SER A 114 -16.56 -25.16 -19.51
CA SER A 114 -16.69 -26.14 -20.58
C SER A 114 -17.38 -25.53 -21.81
N ASP A 115 -17.10 -24.27 -22.10
CA ASP A 115 -17.65 -23.43 -23.18
C ASP A 115 -17.28 -23.87 -24.61
N TRP A 116 -16.57 -24.98 -24.74
CA TRP A 116 -16.11 -25.61 -25.98
C TRP A 116 -16.60 -27.07 -26.10
N ASP A 117 -17.33 -27.52 -25.09
CA ASP A 117 -17.90 -28.85 -24.96
C ASP A 117 -19.43 -28.74 -25.06
N GLU A 118 -20.11 -29.79 -25.51
CA GLU A 118 -21.58 -29.87 -25.60
C GLU A 118 -22.30 -29.46 -24.31
N ARG A 119 -21.64 -29.62 -23.15
CA ARG A 119 -22.16 -29.20 -21.84
C ARG A 119 -22.38 -27.69 -21.73
N MET A 120 -21.45 -26.87 -22.24
CA MET A 120 -21.46 -25.40 -22.12
C MET A 120 -21.74 -24.88 -20.70
N MET A 121 -21.03 -25.39 -19.68
CA MET A 121 -21.22 -25.06 -18.26
C MET A 121 -19.99 -24.35 -17.68
N SER A 122 -20.18 -23.57 -16.63
CA SER A 122 -19.10 -23.10 -15.75
C SER A 122 -19.29 -23.60 -14.33
N ALA A 123 -18.20 -23.61 -13.56
CA ALA A 123 -18.23 -23.98 -12.18
C ALA A 123 -17.22 -23.18 -11.34
N VAL A 124 -17.52 -23.11 -10.04
CA VAL A 124 -16.59 -22.63 -9.01
C VAL A 124 -16.39 -23.76 -8.03
N HIS A 125 -15.16 -24.18 -7.84
CA HIS A 125 -14.77 -25.23 -6.90
C HIS A 125 -13.95 -24.62 -5.76
N ILE A 126 -14.21 -25.07 -4.54
CA ILE A 126 -13.56 -24.56 -3.34
C ILE A 126 -12.99 -25.76 -2.60
N TYR A 127 -11.69 -25.78 -2.38
CA TYR A 127 -10.97 -26.86 -1.70
C TYR A 127 -10.34 -26.35 -0.42
N ASN A 128 -10.27 -27.21 0.60
CA ASN A 128 -9.43 -26.95 1.75
C ASN A 128 -7.97 -27.25 1.38
N ILE A 129 -7.07 -26.28 1.54
CA ILE A 129 -5.67 -26.39 1.09
C ILE A 129 -4.92 -27.48 1.87
N ASP A 130 -5.14 -27.55 3.17
CA ASP A 130 -4.35 -28.41 4.05
C ASP A 130 -4.77 -29.89 3.90
N THR A 131 -6.06 -30.15 3.74
CA THR A 131 -6.61 -31.52 3.60
C THR A 131 -6.79 -31.96 2.15
N ARG A 132 -6.71 -31.03 1.19
CA ARG A 132 -6.96 -31.24 -0.26
C ARG A 132 -8.36 -31.74 -0.59
N LYS A 133 -9.30 -31.64 0.36
CA LYS A 133 -10.70 -32.07 0.17
C LYS A 133 -11.52 -30.95 -0.43
N LEU A 134 -12.44 -31.32 -1.33
CA LEU A 134 -13.48 -30.42 -1.82
C LEU A 134 -14.35 -29.97 -0.63
N ILE A 135 -14.53 -28.65 -0.51
CA ILE A 135 -15.47 -28.03 0.42
C ILE A 135 -16.83 -27.88 -0.27
N LYS A 136 -16.84 -27.26 -1.45
CA LYS A 136 -18.07 -27.00 -2.20
C LYS A 136 -17.79 -26.75 -3.67
N SER A 137 -18.74 -27.13 -4.52
CA SER A 137 -18.79 -26.73 -5.92
C SER A 137 -20.14 -26.12 -6.26
N PHE A 138 -20.10 -25.13 -7.14
CA PHE A 138 -21.29 -24.53 -7.75
C PHE A 138 -21.17 -24.72 -9.25
N PHE A 139 -22.25 -25.21 -9.87
CA PHE A 139 -22.32 -25.42 -11.32
C PHE A 139 -23.43 -24.54 -11.89
N THR A 140 -23.18 -23.97 -13.07
CA THR A 140 -24.22 -23.28 -13.83
C THR A 140 -25.16 -24.30 -14.48
N ALA A 141 -26.32 -23.86 -14.96
CA ALA A 141 -27.16 -24.72 -15.78
C ALA A 141 -26.44 -25.12 -17.08
N LYS A 142 -26.85 -26.26 -17.66
CA LYS A 142 -26.44 -26.66 -19.02
C LYS A 142 -27.07 -25.73 -20.04
N GLY A 143 -26.31 -25.37 -21.09
CA GLY A 143 -26.74 -24.39 -22.09
C GLY A 143 -26.18 -23.00 -21.81
N LYS A 144 -25.83 -22.29 -22.89
CA LYS A 144 -24.89 -21.15 -22.88
C LYS A 144 -25.29 -20.03 -21.90
N VAL A 145 -24.28 -19.52 -21.18
CA VAL A 145 -24.20 -18.45 -20.15
C VAL A 145 -24.27 -18.96 -18.70
N PRO A 146 -23.28 -18.66 -17.81
CA PRO A 146 -22.05 -17.88 -18.00
C PRO A 146 -20.79 -18.71 -18.34
N THR A 147 -19.76 -18.03 -18.83
CA THR A 147 -18.41 -18.53 -19.10
C THR A 147 -17.43 -17.91 -18.10
N PHE A 148 -17.30 -18.55 -16.93
CA PHE A 148 -16.43 -18.02 -15.88
C PHE A 148 -14.96 -18.10 -16.30
N ASN A 149 -14.23 -17.00 -16.09
CA ASN A 149 -12.81 -16.92 -16.46
C ASN A 149 -11.88 -16.70 -15.26
N ASP A 150 -11.96 -15.54 -14.61
CA ASP A 150 -11.13 -15.21 -13.45
C ASP A 150 -11.99 -14.88 -12.22
N LEU A 151 -11.36 -14.85 -11.05
CA LEU A 151 -12.01 -14.51 -9.79
C LEU A 151 -11.10 -13.67 -8.88
N ILE A 152 -11.72 -12.84 -8.04
CA ILE A 152 -11.04 -12.10 -6.99
C ILE A 152 -11.78 -12.24 -5.67
N LEU A 153 -11.04 -12.27 -4.56
CA LEU A 153 -11.61 -12.44 -3.22
C LEU A 153 -11.63 -11.09 -2.49
N THR A 154 -12.68 -10.87 -1.71
CA THR A 154 -12.74 -9.80 -0.71
C THR A 154 -12.13 -10.26 0.61
N GLU A 155 -11.78 -9.32 1.49
CA GLU A 155 -11.32 -9.64 2.86
C GLU A 155 -12.37 -10.47 3.66
N SER A 156 -13.65 -10.20 3.40
CA SER A 156 -14.76 -10.93 4.02
C SER A 156 -14.88 -12.39 3.53
N GLY A 157 -14.15 -12.77 2.48
CA GLY A 157 -14.14 -14.12 1.92
C GLY A 157 -15.20 -14.38 0.85
N SER A 158 -15.86 -13.31 0.34
CA SER A 158 -16.69 -13.40 -0.85
C SER A 158 -15.80 -13.45 -2.10
N ALA A 159 -16.29 -14.06 -3.17
CA ALA A 159 -15.62 -14.06 -4.48
C ALA A 159 -16.45 -13.29 -5.50
N PHE A 160 -15.80 -12.46 -6.32
CA PHE A 160 -16.36 -11.95 -7.56
C PHE A 160 -15.73 -12.69 -8.73
N ILE A 161 -16.53 -13.02 -9.75
CA ILE A 161 -16.15 -13.89 -10.87
C ILE A 161 -16.50 -13.19 -12.17
N SER A 162 -15.54 -13.12 -13.10
CA SER A 162 -15.76 -12.55 -14.43
C SER A 162 -16.42 -13.56 -15.36
N ASP A 163 -17.41 -13.10 -16.13
CA ASP A 163 -18.03 -13.86 -17.21
C ASP A 163 -17.58 -13.33 -18.57
N TYR A 164 -16.63 -14.03 -19.18
CA TYR A 164 -15.93 -13.57 -20.39
C TYR A 164 -16.88 -13.39 -21.59
N GLY A 165 -17.72 -14.38 -21.86
CA GLY A 165 -18.66 -14.42 -22.98
C GLY A 165 -20.03 -13.78 -22.67
N GLY A 166 -20.44 -13.72 -21.40
CA GLY A 166 -21.71 -13.11 -20.99
C GLY A 166 -21.59 -11.68 -20.45
N ASN A 167 -20.37 -11.11 -20.44
CA ASN A 167 -20.08 -9.71 -20.10
C ASN A 167 -20.69 -9.27 -18.76
N SER A 168 -20.72 -10.18 -17.80
CA SER A 168 -21.38 -10.03 -16.50
C SER A 168 -20.37 -10.26 -15.37
N ILE A 169 -20.75 -9.91 -14.14
CA ILE A 169 -20.00 -10.29 -12.93
C ILE A 169 -20.90 -11.12 -12.05
N TYR A 170 -20.38 -12.24 -11.55
CA TYR A 170 -21.05 -13.11 -10.59
C TYR A 170 -20.39 -12.97 -9.22
N GLN A 171 -21.11 -13.36 -8.18
CA GLN A 171 -20.61 -13.37 -6.82
C GLN A 171 -20.89 -14.72 -6.15
N VAL A 172 -19.96 -15.16 -5.33
CA VAL A 172 -20.20 -16.15 -4.27
C VAL A 172 -20.03 -15.44 -2.93
N PRO A 173 -21.07 -15.33 -2.10
CA PRO A 173 -20.96 -14.73 -0.77
C PRO A 173 -20.07 -15.58 0.15
N SER A 174 -19.54 -14.95 1.19
CA SER A 174 -18.58 -15.57 2.12
C SER A 174 -19.11 -16.78 2.90
N ASP A 175 -20.42 -16.87 3.05
CA ASP A 175 -21.13 -18.02 3.63
C ASP A 175 -21.23 -19.22 2.68
N LEU A 176 -20.79 -19.05 1.43
CA LEU A 176 -20.84 -20.05 0.37
C LEU A 176 -22.26 -20.55 0.09
N SER A 177 -23.28 -19.70 0.20
CA SER A 177 -24.68 -20.12 -0.01
C SER A 177 -24.95 -20.52 -1.48
N ASN A 178 -24.73 -19.62 -2.44
CA ASN A 178 -24.98 -19.81 -3.87
C ASN A 178 -23.97 -19.06 -4.77
N VAL A 179 -24.05 -19.26 -6.09
CA VAL A 179 -23.47 -18.33 -7.08
C VAL A 179 -24.61 -17.46 -7.59
N GLU A 180 -24.46 -16.14 -7.49
CA GLU A 180 -25.47 -15.18 -7.89
C GLU A 180 -24.95 -14.19 -8.94
N LEU A 181 -25.84 -13.70 -9.79
CA LEU A 181 -25.53 -12.63 -10.72
C LEU A 181 -25.37 -11.32 -9.93
N PHE A 182 -24.14 -10.81 -9.86
CA PHE A 182 -23.84 -9.59 -9.14
C PHE A 182 -24.14 -8.35 -9.99
N LEU A 183 -23.61 -8.34 -11.22
CA LEU A 183 -23.82 -7.32 -12.23
C LEU A 183 -24.27 -8.00 -13.54
N LYS A 184 -25.40 -7.54 -14.07
CA LYS A 184 -25.92 -8.00 -15.37
C LYS A 184 -24.99 -7.62 -16.52
N SER A 185 -25.19 -8.27 -17.66
CA SER A 185 -24.44 -8.02 -18.89
C SER A 185 -24.35 -6.53 -19.22
N ASP A 186 -23.14 -6.05 -19.47
CA ASP A 186 -22.86 -4.68 -19.88
C ASP A 186 -21.78 -4.66 -20.97
N SER A 187 -21.90 -3.79 -21.98
CA SER A 187 -20.94 -3.73 -23.09
C SER A 187 -19.55 -3.25 -22.65
N LEU A 188 -19.45 -2.55 -21.52
CA LEU A 188 -18.19 -2.16 -20.90
C LEU A 188 -17.43 -3.37 -20.34
N LEU A 189 -18.12 -4.47 -20.03
CA LEU A 189 -17.54 -5.75 -19.61
C LEU A 189 -17.31 -6.73 -20.77
N ALA A 190 -17.30 -6.24 -22.01
CA ALA A 190 -17.04 -7.10 -23.16
C ALA A 190 -15.72 -7.86 -23.01
N GLY A 191 -15.78 -9.19 -22.96
CA GLY A 191 -14.60 -10.02 -22.73
C GLY A 191 -14.01 -9.84 -21.34
N ALA A 192 -14.85 -9.72 -20.30
CA ALA A 192 -14.41 -9.55 -18.92
C ALA A 192 -13.42 -10.65 -18.54
N ASN A 193 -12.21 -10.26 -18.16
CA ASN A 193 -11.13 -11.18 -17.86
C ASN A 193 -10.52 -10.88 -16.47
N GLY A 194 -9.20 -10.71 -16.38
CA GLY A 194 -8.49 -10.49 -15.14
C GLY A 194 -9.11 -9.42 -14.25
N MET A 195 -9.13 -9.68 -12.95
CA MET A 195 -9.71 -8.77 -11.97
C MET A 195 -8.77 -8.45 -10.83
N ALA A 196 -8.83 -7.19 -10.40
CA ALA A 196 -8.27 -6.74 -9.14
C ALA A 196 -9.36 -6.03 -8.32
N ILE A 197 -9.12 -5.90 -7.01
CA ILE A 197 -10.04 -5.20 -6.10
C ILE A 197 -9.30 -4.04 -5.44
N SER A 198 -10.00 -2.91 -5.24
CA SER A 198 -9.42 -1.78 -4.52
C SER A 198 -9.08 -2.15 -3.06
N PRO A 199 -8.08 -1.51 -2.42
CA PRO A 199 -7.65 -1.87 -1.07
C PRO A 199 -8.77 -1.79 -0.01
N ASP A 200 -9.72 -0.89 -0.21
CA ASP A 200 -10.88 -0.65 0.67
C ASP A 200 -12.09 -1.53 0.32
N ASN A 201 -11.97 -2.45 -0.65
CA ASN A 201 -13.06 -3.27 -1.18
C ASN A 201 -14.28 -2.45 -1.66
N SER A 202 -14.07 -1.22 -2.15
CA SER A 202 -15.18 -0.38 -2.63
C SER A 202 -15.49 -0.56 -4.12
N PHE A 203 -14.54 -1.02 -4.93
CA PHE A 203 -14.73 -1.32 -6.35
C PHE A 203 -13.76 -2.37 -6.90
N LEU A 204 -14.15 -2.97 -8.03
CA LEU A 204 -13.33 -3.88 -8.82
C LEU A 204 -12.70 -3.14 -10.00
N TYR A 205 -11.48 -3.51 -10.34
CA TYR A 205 -10.90 -3.30 -11.66
C TYR A 205 -11.12 -4.57 -12.47
N VAL A 206 -11.69 -4.43 -13.66
CA VAL A 206 -11.97 -5.56 -14.54
C VAL A 206 -11.33 -5.28 -15.91
N ALA A 207 -10.55 -6.23 -16.39
CA ALA A 207 -10.04 -6.22 -17.76
C ALA A 207 -11.20 -6.33 -18.75
N SER A 208 -11.19 -5.49 -19.78
CA SER A 208 -12.24 -5.40 -20.80
C SER A 208 -11.60 -5.30 -22.17
N ASN A 209 -12.05 -6.11 -23.11
CA ASN A 209 -11.53 -6.11 -24.48
C ASN A 209 -11.92 -4.86 -25.29
N THR A 210 -12.92 -4.10 -24.82
CA THR A 210 -13.38 -2.88 -25.50
C THR A 210 -12.90 -1.60 -24.82
N LYS A 211 -12.55 -1.66 -23.54
CA LYS A 211 -12.19 -0.48 -22.73
C LYS A 211 -10.84 -0.58 -22.02
N GLY A 212 -10.14 -1.71 -22.13
CA GLY A 212 -8.91 -1.97 -21.38
C GLY A 212 -9.21 -2.33 -19.94
N ILE A 213 -9.45 -1.32 -19.11
CA ILE A 213 -9.74 -1.50 -17.69
C ILE A 213 -11.01 -0.73 -17.36
N VAL A 214 -11.97 -1.41 -16.74
CA VAL A 214 -13.21 -0.80 -16.23
C VAL A 214 -13.29 -0.93 -14.73
N ILE A 215 -13.96 0.02 -14.11
CA ILE A 215 -14.23 0.07 -12.68
C ILE A 215 -15.68 -0.30 -12.44
N VAL A 216 -15.90 -1.28 -11.57
CA VAL A 216 -17.23 -1.70 -11.10
C VAL A 216 -17.34 -1.36 -9.62
N LYS A 217 -18.16 -0.35 -9.27
CA LYS A 217 -18.39 0.03 -7.87
C LYS A 217 -19.25 -1.01 -7.18
N LEU A 218 -18.77 -1.58 -6.08
CA LEU A 218 -19.43 -2.73 -5.45
C LEU A 218 -20.75 -2.34 -4.78
N LYS A 219 -20.80 -1.18 -4.10
CA LYS A 219 -22.02 -0.74 -3.41
C LYS A 219 -23.13 -0.29 -4.36
N SER A 220 -22.79 0.52 -5.36
CA SER A 220 -23.77 1.09 -6.30
C SER A 220 -24.02 0.24 -7.54
N LYS A 221 -23.19 -0.78 -7.78
CA LYS A 221 -23.20 -1.62 -8.99
C LYS A 221 -23.08 -0.80 -10.29
N THR A 222 -22.43 0.35 -10.23
CA THR A 222 -22.21 1.21 -11.41
C THR A 222 -20.88 0.87 -12.05
N ILE A 223 -20.85 0.89 -13.39
CA ILE A 223 -19.67 0.60 -14.19
C ILE A 223 -19.21 1.84 -14.98
N GLN A 224 -17.90 2.03 -15.09
CA GLN A 224 -17.29 3.08 -15.90
C GLN A 224 -15.90 2.63 -16.39
N PRO A 225 -15.44 3.07 -17.58
CA PRO A 225 -14.03 2.93 -17.94
C PRO A 225 -13.12 3.64 -16.93
N ILE A 226 -11.92 3.13 -16.72
CA ILE A 226 -10.90 3.88 -15.95
C ILE A 226 -10.49 5.14 -16.72
N ILE A 227 -10.29 6.24 -16.01
CA ILE A 227 -9.95 7.52 -16.62
C ILE A 227 -8.47 7.53 -17.03
N ASN A 228 -8.14 8.22 -18.13
CA ASN A 228 -6.77 8.47 -18.60
C ASN A 228 -5.93 7.24 -18.96
N LEU A 229 -6.57 6.12 -19.29
CA LEU A 229 -5.91 5.02 -19.97
C LEU A 229 -5.45 5.48 -21.38
N LYS A 230 -4.14 5.73 -21.54
CA LYS A 230 -3.53 6.13 -22.82
C LYS A 230 -3.12 4.88 -23.63
N ALA A 231 -2.74 5.09 -24.89
CA ALA A 231 -2.44 4.09 -25.93
C ALA A 231 -1.28 3.08 -25.65
N ILE A 232 -1.33 2.39 -24.52
CA ILE A 232 -0.90 0.99 -24.44
C ILE A 232 -2.10 0.19 -24.96
N ASP A 233 -1.88 -0.92 -25.68
CA ASP A 233 -2.97 -1.76 -26.19
C ASP A 233 -4.01 -1.99 -25.08
N THR A 234 -5.29 -1.74 -25.37
CA THR A 234 -6.39 -1.86 -24.40
C THR A 234 -7.19 -3.15 -24.59
N LYS A 235 -6.70 -4.06 -25.42
CA LYS A 235 -7.33 -5.34 -25.75
C LYS A 235 -6.37 -6.47 -25.46
N GLY A 236 -6.86 -7.56 -24.87
CA GLY A 236 -6.05 -8.74 -24.54
C GLY A 236 -5.30 -8.60 -23.21
N ILE A 237 -5.81 -7.80 -22.27
CA ILE A 237 -5.43 -7.94 -20.85
C ILE A 237 -6.03 -9.24 -20.35
N ASP A 238 -5.17 -10.15 -19.95
CA ASP A 238 -5.57 -11.46 -19.46
C ASP A 238 -5.42 -11.45 -17.92
N GLY A 239 -4.20 -11.29 -17.41
CA GLY A 239 -3.97 -11.01 -15.98
C GLY A 239 -4.06 -9.54 -15.61
N LEU A 240 -4.73 -9.22 -14.49
CA LEU A 240 -4.77 -7.89 -13.88
C LEU A 240 -4.59 -7.98 -12.37
N MET A 241 -3.64 -7.23 -11.82
CA MET A 241 -3.27 -7.27 -10.40
C MET A 241 -3.13 -5.86 -9.84
N LEU A 242 -3.49 -5.69 -8.57
CA LEU A 242 -3.16 -4.48 -7.82
C LEU A 242 -1.83 -4.66 -7.09
N TYR A 243 -0.95 -3.67 -7.17
CA TYR A 243 0.31 -3.59 -6.45
C TYR A 243 0.52 -2.19 -5.91
N LYS A 244 0.50 -2.04 -4.59
CA LYS A 244 0.55 -0.73 -3.93
C LYS A 244 -0.54 0.17 -4.55
N ASN A 245 -0.21 1.35 -5.05
CA ASN A 245 -1.16 2.24 -5.73
C ASN A 245 -1.10 2.14 -7.26
N SER A 246 -0.89 0.94 -7.79
CA SER A 246 -0.73 0.71 -9.22
C SER A 246 -1.43 -0.56 -9.67
N LEU A 247 -1.84 -0.61 -10.94
CA LEU A 247 -2.23 -1.85 -11.60
C LEU A 247 -1.05 -2.40 -12.40
N ILE A 248 -0.89 -3.71 -12.34
CA ILE A 248 -0.01 -4.47 -13.22
C ILE A 248 -0.89 -5.34 -14.10
N SER A 249 -0.71 -5.26 -15.41
CA SER A 249 -1.41 -6.13 -16.35
C SER A 249 -0.45 -7.00 -17.15
N ILE A 250 -0.94 -8.17 -17.53
CA ILE A 250 -0.27 -9.08 -18.45
C ILE A 250 -1.12 -9.19 -19.71
N PHE A 251 -0.50 -8.92 -20.85
CA PHE A 251 -1.15 -8.95 -22.14
C PHE A 251 -0.79 -10.22 -22.89
N ASN A 252 -1.81 -11.03 -23.17
CA ASN A 252 -1.70 -12.22 -24.03
C ASN A 252 -1.92 -11.89 -25.52
N GLY A 253 -2.26 -10.62 -25.82
CA GLY A 253 -2.36 -10.08 -27.17
C GLY A 253 -3.54 -10.57 -28.01
N ASP A 254 -4.49 -11.35 -27.45
CA ASP A 254 -5.70 -11.85 -28.12
C ASP A 254 -5.48 -12.31 -29.57
N GLY A 255 -4.53 -13.22 -29.80
CA GLY A 255 -4.18 -13.68 -31.16
C GLY A 255 -2.89 -13.07 -31.71
N ASP A 256 -2.36 -11.99 -31.14
CA ASP A 256 -1.20 -11.29 -31.67
C ASP A 256 0.02 -11.38 -30.74
N MET A 257 1.00 -12.20 -31.13
CA MET A 257 2.21 -12.41 -30.32
C MET A 257 3.07 -11.14 -30.20
N SER A 258 2.97 -10.20 -31.15
CA SER A 258 3.70 -8.92 -31.09
C SER A 258 3.19 -8.00 -29.97
N LYS A 259 2.01 -8.32 -29.42
CA LYS A 259 1.37 -7.59 -28.33
C LYS A 259 1.65 -8.17 -26.96
N HIS A 260 2.47 -9.22 -26.83
CA HIS A 260 2.82 -9.75 -25.52
C HIS A 260 3.66 -8.74 -24.72
N HIS A 261 3.11 -8.26 -23.61
CA HIS A 261 3.81 -7.36 -22.70
C HIS A 261 3.22 -7.37 -21.29
N ILE A 262 3.98 -6.82 -20.35
CA ILE A 262 3.55 -6.50 -19.00
C ILE A 262 3.52 -4.98 -18.90
N ALA A 263 2.39 -4.42 -18.49
CA ALA A 263 2.25 -2.98 -18.27
C ALA A 263 2.07 -2.67 -16.79
N HIS A 264 2.53 -1.48 -16.41
CA HIS A 264 2.29 -0.86 -15.12
C HIS A 264 1.49 0.42 -15.34
N TYR A 265 0.44 0.59 -14.55
CA TYR A 265 -0.39 1.78 -14.52
C TYR A 265 -0.36 2.33 -13.11
N GLN A 266 0.31 3.48 -12.94
CA GLN A 266 0.22 4.21 -11.70
C GLN A 266 -1.19 4.77 -11.58
N LEU A 267 -1.86 4.46 -10.48
CA LEU A 267 -3.20 4.98 -10.21
C LEU A 267 -3.13 6.32 -9.48
N SER A 268 -4.20 7.10 -9.64
CA SER A 268 -4.55 8.21 -8.75
C SER A 268 -4.76 7.71 -7.32
N ASN A 269 -4.73 8.65 -6.37
CA ASN A 269 -5.53 8.66 -5.14
C ASN A 269 -6.10 7.33 -4.60
N ASP A 270 -7.42 7.11 -4.57
CA ASP A 270 -8.53 7.17 -5.54
C ASP A 270 -8.67 5.90 -6.31
N GLY A 271 -7.60 5.52 -7.00
CA GLY A 271 -7.61 4.34 -7.81
C GLY A 271 -8.55 4.43 -9.01
N ARG A 272 -9.16 5.58 -9.34
CA ARG A 272 -10.17 5.70 -10.42
C ARG A 272 -9.61 6.25 -11.73
N GLU A 273 -8.37 6.67 -11.72
CA GLU A 273 -7.67 7.26 -12.84
C GLU A 273 -6.26 6.69 -12.95
N ILE A 274 -5.77 6.55 -14.19
CA ILE A 274 -4.37 6.23 -14.48
C ILE A 274 -3.60 7.55 -14.64
N ILE A 275 -2.67 7.81 -13.73
CA ILE A 275 -1.87 9.04 -13.72
C ILE A 275 -0.57 8.91 -14.53
N SER A 276 -0.02 7.69 -14.60
CA SER A 276 1.09 7.38 -15.49
C SER A 276 1.07 5.91 -15.88
N GLN A 277 1.73 5.57 -16.99
CA GLN A 277 1.78 4.20 -17.48
C GLN A 277 3.14 3.89 -18.09
N SER A 278 3.56 2.65 -17.98
CA SER A 278 4.85 2.16 -18.48
C SER A 278 4.78 0.69 -18.86
N ILE A 279 5.71 0.26 -19.69
CA ILE A 279 5.92 -1.15 -20.02
C ILE A 279 7.00 -1.69 -19.09
N ILE A 280 6.69 -2.76 -18.36
CA ILE A 280 7.64 -3.50 -17.53
C ILE A 280 8.53 -4.38 -18.40
N ASP A 281 7.91 -5.14 -19.29
CA ASP A 281 8.58 -6.05 -20.22
C ASP A 281 7.72 -6.23 -21.47
N LYS A 282 8.36 -6.25 -22.63
CA LYS A 282 7.73 -6.48 -23.94
C LYS A 282 8.72 -7.24 -24.81
N ASN A 283 8.19 -8.03 -25.74
CA ASN A 283 8.97 -8.86 -26.66
C ASN A 283 9.95 -9.80 -25.92
N ASN A 284 9.57 -10.30 -24.73
CA ASN A 284 10.37 -11.29 -24.04
C ASN A 284 10.28 -12.62 -24.81
N PRO A 285 11.38 -13.19 -25.32
CA PRO A 285 11.33 -14.44 -26.08
C PRO A 285 10.84 -15.63 -25.24
N MET A 286 10.88 -15.52 -23.90
CA MET A 286 10.36 -16.54 -22.99
C MET A 286 8.86 -16.45 -22.76
N PHE A 287 8.17 -15.43 -23.27
CA PHE A 287 6.73 -15.24 -23.01
C PHE A 287 5.88 -16.35 -23.62
N SER A 288 6.14 -16.77 -24.86
CA SER A 288 5.43 -17.86 -25.56
C SER A 288 3.96 -18.01 -25.12
N GLU A 289 3.22 -16.90 -25.24
CA GLU A 289 1.86 -16.65 -24.72
C GLU A 289 1.78 -16.56 -23.19
N PRO A 290 2.01 -15.38 -22.60
CA PRO A 290 1.79 -15.17 -21.17
C PRO A 290 0.28 -14.96 -20.92
N THR A 291 -0.26 -15.49 -19.83
CA THR A 291 -1.70 -15.32 -19.51
C THR A 291 -1.87 -14.39 -18.31
N THR A 292 -1.47 -14.84 -17.12
CA THR A 292 -1.71 -14.12 -15.88
C THR A 292 -0.52 -14.21 -14.92
N GLY A 293 -0.67 -13.62 -13.75
CA GLY A 293 0.38 -13.57 -12.75
C GLY A 293 -0.17 -13.44 -11.35
N ILE A 294 0.76 -13.50 -10.40
CA ILE A 294 0.50 -13.22 -9.00
C ILE A 294 1.65 -12.40 -8.43
N ILE A 295 1.32 -11.54 -7.47
CA ILE A 295 2.31 -10.73 -6.77
C ILE A 295 2.50 -11.31 -5.36
N VAL A 296 3.75 -11.59 -5.01
CA VAL A 296 4.15 -12.11 -3.70
C VAL A 296 5.22 -11.19 -3.14
N GLY A 297 4.88 -10.41 -2.11
CA GLY A 297 5.72 -9.32 -1.65
C GLY A 297 5.88 -8.26 -2.74
N ASP A 298 7.12 -7.99 -3.14
CA ASP A 298 7.45 -7.04 -4.22
C ASP A 298 7.81 -7.74 -5.54
N ASP A 299 7.59 -9.06 -5.64
CA ASP A 299 7.91 -9.84 -6.82
C ASP A 299 6.64 -10.23 -7.59
N LEU A 300 6.62 -9.95 -8.90
CA LEU A 300 5.62 -10.47 -9.83
C LEU A 300 6.09 -11.82 -10.37
N TYR A 301 5.23 -12.82 -10.25
CA TYR A 301 5.36 -14.14 -10.84
C TYR A 301 4.39 -14.22 -12.03
N CYS A 302 4.92 -14.05 -13.24
CA CYS A 302 4.19 -14.05 -14.50
C CYS A 302 4.24 -15.45 -15.11
N LEU A 303 3.07 -16.03 -15.38
CA LEU A 303 2.95 -17.28 -16.11
C LEU A 303 3.34 -17.04 -17.58
N ALA A 304 4.37 -17.74 -18.04
CA ALA A 304 4.94 -17.60 -19.37
C ALA A 304 5.13 -18.97 -20.02
N ALA A 305 5.33 -18.98 -21.33
CA ALA A 305 5.43 -20.18 -22.16
C ALA A 305 4.27 -21.15 -21.93
N THR A 306 3.03 -20.64 -21.94
CA THR A 306 1.83 -21.45 -21.73
C THR A 306 1.45 -22.24 -22.98
N TYR A 307 1.90 -21.79 -24.16
CA TYR A 307 1.54 -22.34 -25.45
C TYR A 307 0.02 -22.43 -25.68
N LEU A 308 -0.76 -21.59 -25.00
CA LEU A 308 -2.23 -21.62 -24.95
C LEU A 308 -2.90 -21.90 -26.30
N ARG A 309 -2.41 -21.36 -27.41
CA ARG A 309 -2.99 -21.55 -28.76
C ARG A 309 -2.61 -22.85 -29.47
N SER A 310 -1.65 -23.60 -28.92
CA SER A 310 -1.39 -24.98 -29.34
C SER A 310 -2.46 -25.93 -28.80
N PHE A 311 -3.30 -25.49 -27.86
CA PHE A 311 -4.50 -26.19 -27.44
C PHE A 311 -5.55 -26.19 -28.56
N THR A 312 -6.13 -27.36 -28.84
CA THR A 312 -7.08 -27.53 -29.95
C THR A 312 -8.44 -28.09 -29.49
N GLY A 313 -8.72 -28.07 -28.18
CA GLY A 313 -10.00 -28.53 -27.62
C GLY A 313 -10.23 -30.04 -27.62
N SER A 314 -9.73 -30.76 -28.62
CA SER A 314 -9.99 -32.21 -28.81
C SER A 314 -8.94 -32.98 -29.63
N LYS A 315 -7.95 -32.33 -30.25
CA LYS A 315 -6.91 -33.04 -31.02
C LYS A 315 -5.71 -33.37 -30.14
N GLN A 316 -5.05 -34.49 -30.45
CA GLN A 316 -3.79 -34.85 -29.84
C GLN A 316 -2.77 -33.75 -30.11
N VAL A 317 -2.26 -33.14 -29.04
CA VAL A 317 -1.25 -32.09 -29.14
C VAL A 317 0.10 -32.72 -29.43
N ASP A 318 0.83 -32.17 -30.39
CA ASP A 318 2.19 -32.59 -30.69
C ASP A 318 3.16 -32.06 -29.61
N ILE A 319 3.34 -32.84 -28.55
CA ILE A 319 4.17 -32.49 -27.38
C ILE A 319 5.62 -32.16 -27.79
N SER A 320 6.12 -32.72 -28.90
CA SER A 320 7.48 -32.45 -29.39
C SER A 320 7.72 -30.99 -29.80
N LYS A 321 6.64 -30.24 -30.06
CA LYS A 321 6.68 -28.81 -30.40
C LYS A 321 6.49 -27.90 -29.19
N LEU A 322 6.24 -28.46 -28.02
CA LEU A 322 6.01 -27.69 -26.78
C LEU A 322 7.30 -27.61 -25.96
N GLY A 323 7.59 -26.40 -25.47
CA GLY A 323 8.56 -26.22 -24.40
C GLY A 323 7.92 -26.42 -23.03
N LYS A 324 8.75 -26.33 -21.99
CA LYS A 324 8.27 -26.37 -20.61
C LYS A 324 7.53 -25.08 -20.26
N PRO A 325 6.31 -25.17 -19.71
CA PRO A 325 5.66 -24.04 -19.06
C PRO A 325 6.55 -23.48 -17.97
N ARG A 326 6.60 -22.16 -17.82
CA ARG A 326 7.51 -21.49 -16.89
C ARG A 326 6.84 -20.32 -16.20
N VAL A 327 7.38 -19.96 -15.05
CA VAL A 327 7.00 -18.73 -14.37
C VAL A 327 8.19 -17.79 -14.35
N LEU A 328 8.01 -16.61 -14.91
CA LEU A 328 9.02 -15.54 -14.88
C LEU A 328 8.82 -14.68 -13.64
N LYS A 329 9.91 -14.39 -12.94
CA LYS A 329 9.95 -13.52 -11.77
C LYS A 329 10.51 -12.16 -12.14
N TYR A 330 9.77 -11.11 -11.76
CA TYR A 330 10.18 -9.72 -11.88
C TYR A 330 10.18 -9.07 -10.50
N ASN A 331 11.28 -8.42 -10.12
CA ASN A 331 11.30 -7.59 -8.92
C ASN A 331 10.78 -6.19 -9.22
N LEU A 332 9.65 -5.82 -8.63
CA LEU A 332 8.95 -4.57 -8.93
C LEU A 332 9.54 -3.34 -8.21
N ILE A 333 10.46 -3.52 -7.25
CA ILE A 333 11.18 -2.39 -6.62
C ILE A 333 12.28 -1.87 -7.56
N ASN A 334 13.04 -2.77 -8.19
CA ASN A 334 14.14 -2.42 -9.11
C ASN A 334 13.70 -1.73 -10.41
N ALA A 335 12.40 -1.53 -10.54
CA ALA A 335 11.73 -1.10 -11.75
C ALA A 335 11.81 0.41 -12.04
N ASN A 336 12.31 1.24 -11.11
CA ASN A 336 12.20 2.71 -11.18
C ASN A 336 10.78 3.19 -11.59
N LEU A 337 9.74 2.43 -11.22
CA LEU A 337 8.33 2.76 -11.53
C LEU A 337 7.83 3.95 -10.71
N LEU A 338 8.57 4.33 -9.67
CA LEU A 338 8.43 5.59 -8.96
C LEU A 338 9.21 6.67 -9.72
N GLY A 339 8.58 7.21 -10.77
CA GLY A 339 9.13 8.35 -11.48
C GLY A 339 9.32 9.55 -10.54
N ASN A 340 10.54 10.10 -10.51
CA ASN A 340 10.79 11.44 -10.00
C ASN A 340 9.89 12.44 -10.74
N ASN A 341 8.79 12.83 -10.11
CA ASN A 341 8.02 14.06 -10.29
C ASN A 341 6.76 14.01 -9.40
N THR A 342 6.96 13.97 -8.09
CA THR A 342 5.94 14.34 -7.11
C THR A 342 5.85 15.87 -7.10
N ASN A 343 4.94 16.48 -7.88
CA ASN A 343 4.33 17.78 -7.54
C ASN A 343 3.23 18.15 -8.56
N GLN A 344 2.10 18.58 -8.00
CA GLN A 344 0.98 19.31 -8.63
C GLN A 344 -0.01 18.48 -9.47
N ALA A 345 -1.01 17.87 -8.79
CA ALA A 345 -2.40 17.63 -9.25
C ALA A 345 -3.17 16.61 -8.37
N VAL A 346 -2.61 16.17 -7.23
CA VAL A 346 -3.18 15.11 -6.35
C VAL A 346 -4.08 15.68 -5.22
N ASP A 347 -4.63 16.87 -5.39
CA ASP A 347 -5.41 17.55 -4.35
C ASP A 347 -6.91 17.48 -4.64
N SER A 348 -7.63 16.53 -4.02
CA SER A 348 -8.72 16.91 -3.08
C SER A 348 -9.66 15.77 -2.68
N LEU A 349 -9.84 14.68 -3.43
CA LEU A 349 -10.88 13.68 -3.09
C LEU A 349 -10.40 12.37 -2.44
N ASP A 350 -9.16 11.93 -2.68
CA ASP A 350 -8.62 10.67 -2.14
C ASP A 350 -7.42 10.78 -1.22
N LYS A 351 -7.10 12.00 -0.83
CA LYS A 351 -6.45 12.16 0.46
C LYS A 351 -7.33 11.51 1.53
N ARG A 352 -8.63 11.88 1.63
CA ARG A 352 -9.55 11.63 2.77
C ARG A 352 -9.61 10.22 3.39
N VAL A 353 -9.28 9.13 2.68
CA VAL A 353 -9.30 7.76 3.23
C VAL A 353 -7.90 7.31 3.68
N LEU A 354 -6.85 7.61 2.91
CA LEU A 354 -5.45 7.31 3.26
C LEU A 354 -4.80 8.40 4.10
N SER A 355 -5.44 9.56 4.17
CA SER A 355 -5.01 10.74 4.89
C SER A 355 -6.20 11.65 5.12
N PHE A 356 -6.21 12.52 6.10
CA PHE A 356 -7.22 13.58 6.07
C PHE A 356 -6.73 14.79 6.79
N THR A 357 -7.33 15.93 6.48
CA THR A 357 -7.05 17.17 7.19
C THR A 357 -8.17 17.41 8.19
N ASN A 358 -7.83 17.50 9.47
CA ASN A 358 -8.83 17.75 10.51
C ASN A 358 -9.30 19.22 10.49
N SER A 359 -10.18 19.59 11.42
CA SER A 359 -10.73 20.95 11.52
C SER A 359 -9.69 22.03 11.87
N GLN A 360 -8.46 21.66 12.24
CA GLN A 360 -7.34 22.56 12.54
C GLN A 360 -6.38 22.74 11.35
N GLY A 361 -6.58 22.02 10.24
CA GLY A 361 -5.62 22.01 9.15
C GLY A 361 -4.51 20.96 9.30
N MET A 362 -4.56 20.11 10.33
CA MET A 362 -3.54 19.07 10.55
C MET A 362 -3.77 17.88 9.61
N GLU A 363 -2.76 17.50 8.84
CA GLU A 363 -2.75 16.30 8.00
C GLU A 363 -2.52 15.04 8.83
N PHE A 364 -3.34 14.01 8.62
CA PHE A 364 -3.22 12.67 9.18
C PHE A 364 -2.97 11.68 8.06
N LEU A 365 -2.30 10.56 8.33
CA LEU A 365 -2.11 9.42 7.43
C LEU A 365 -2.69 8.15 8.08
N LEU A 366 -3.31 7.28 7.29
CA LEU A 366 -3.81 5.98 7.74
C LEU A 366 -2.64 5.01 7.92
N ILE A 367 -2.49 4.48 9.12
CA ILE A 367 -1.51 3.47 9.50
C ILE A 367 -2.20 2.10 9.48
N PRO A 368 -1.72 1.13 8.68
CA PRO A 368 -2.38 -0.16 8.53
C PRO A 368 -2.19 -1.04 9.77
N LYS A 369 -3.19 -1.86 10.12
CA LYS A 369 -3.02 -2.93 11.11
C LYS A 369 -1.91 -3.90 10.68
N GLY A 370 -1.23 -4.52 11.62
CA GLY A 370 -0.14 -5.45 11.32
C GLY A 370 0.66 -5.84 12.55
N SER A 371 1.67 -6.70 12.36
CA SER A 371 2.58 -7.13 13.42
C SER A 371 4.00 -6.73 13.11
N PHE A 372 4.78 -6.44 14.15
CA PHE A 372 6.21 -6.15 14.05
C PHE A 372 6.95 -6.65 15.30
N LEU A 373 8.28 -6.65 15.23
CA LEU A 373 9.12 -6.90 16.38
C LEU A 373 9.52 -5.56 17.02
N MET A 374 9.06 -5.34 18.25
CA MET A 374 9.29 -4.13 19.04
C MET A 374 10.53 -4.30 19.91
N GLY A 375 11.37 -3.27 19.97
CA GLY A 375 12.65 -3.29 20.69
C GLY A 375 13.84 -3.70 19.82
N SER A 376 15.03 -3.68 20.43
CA SER A 376 16.31 -3.81 19.74
C SER A 376 16.75 -5.27 19.51
N THR A 377 17.26 -5.56 18.31
CA THR A 377 17.68 -6.90 17.84
C THR A 377 19.15 -7.23 18.08
N ASP A 378 20.01 -6.23 18.24
CA ASP A 378 21.45 -6.35 17.94
C ASP A 378 22.36 -6.35 19.16
N GLY A 379 21.80 -6.32 20.37
CA GLY A 379 22.56 -6.16 21.61
C GLY A 379 23.25 -4.79 21.75
N ARG A 380 22.96 -3.85 20.83
CA ARG A 380 23.48 -2.47 20.82
C ARG A 380 22.40 -1.44 21.17
N GLY A 381 21.24 -1.91 21.61
CA GLY A 381 20.22 -1.10 22.27
C GLY A 381 20.50 -0.96 23.75
N ASN A 382 19.86 0.02 24.39
CA ASN A 382 19.87 0.12 25.84
C ASN A 382 19.15 -1.08 26.49
N LEU A 383 19.37 -1.32 27.79
CA LEU A 383 18.73 -2.42 28.52
C LEU A 383 17.20 -2.33 28.51
N ASP A 384 16.63 -1.13 28.48
CA ASP A 384 15.20 -0.88 28.42
C ASP A 384 14.62 -1.01 27.00
N GLU A 385 15.45 -1.19 25.97
CA GLU A 385 15.05 -1.52 24.61
C GLU A 385 14.93 -3.06 24.40
N LEU A 386 15.17 -3.84 25.47
CA LEU A 386 15.22 -5.30 25.47
C LEU A 386 14.21 -5.91 26.47
N PRO A 387 13.72 -7.14 26.24
CA PRO A 387 13.96 -7.96 25.05
C PRO A 387 13.15 -7.45 23.86
N GLN A 388 13.62 -7.80 22.66
CA GLN A 388 12.77 -7.71 21.49
C GLN A 388 11.59 -8.68 21.64
N HIS A 389 10.39 -8.21 21.35
CA HIS A 389 9.16 -9.00 21.46
C HIS A 389 8.19 -8.68 20.32
N LYS A 390 7.28 -9.62 20.05
CA LYS A 390 6.28 -9.43 18.99
C LYS A 390 5.14 -8.55 19.49
N VAL A 391 4.76 -7.58 18.66
CA VAL A 391 3.59 -6.74 18.88
C VAL A 391 2.71 -6.73 17.64
N THR A 392 1.40 -6.76 17.84
CA THR A 392 0.36 -6.71 16.82
C THR A 392 -0.53 -5.50 17.09
N ILE A 393 -0.53 -4.57 16.14
CA ILE A 393 -1.50 -3.49 16.07
C ILE A 393 -2.75 -4.04 15.38
N ASN A 394 -3.83 -4.27 16.14
CA ASN A 394 -4.97 -5.06 15.67
C ASN A 394 -5.91 -4.29 14.74
N SER A 395 -5.93 -2.96 14.84
CA SER A 395 -6.78 -2.08 14.03
C SER A 395 -5.95 -1.00 13.37
N SER A 396 -6.34 -0.59 12.16
CA SER A 396 -5.75 0.59 11.54
C SER A 396 -6.08 1.83 12.38
N PHE A 397 -5.26 2.85 12.28
CA PHE A 397 -5.46 4.11 13.00
C PHE A 397 -4.86 5.25 12.18
N TYR A 398 -5.34 6.47 12.36
CA TYR A 398 -4.70 7.62 11.73
C TYR A 398 -3.62 8.19 12.65
N MET A 399 -2.48 8.60 12.10
CA MET A 399 -1.43 9.33 12.83
C MET A 399 -1.18 10.67 12.14
N SER A 400 -0.97 11.75 12.92
CA SER A 400 -0.61 13.04 12.34
C SER A 400 0.70 12.92 11.56
N LYS A 401 0.69 13.44 10.33
CA LYS A 401 1.80 13.37 9.37
C LYS A 401 3.07 14.01 9.91
N TYR A 402 2.89 15.07 10.70
CA TYR A 402 3.92 15.83 11.39
C TYR A 402 3.63 15.86 12.91
N PRO A 403 4.62 16.21 13.76
CA PRO A 403 4.38 16.65 15.13
C PRO A 403 3.44 17.86 15.17
N VAL A 404 2.78 18.07 16.30
CA VAL A 404 1.91 19.25 16.51
C VAL A 404 2.75 20.52 16.40
N THR A 405 2.29 21.48 15.60
CA THR A 405 3.04 22.72 15.37
C THR A 405 2.70 23.81 16.38
N VAL A 406 3.56 24.83 16.46
CA VAL A 406 3.27 26.07 17.20
C VAL A 406 1.95 26.69 16.71
N GLY A 407 1.68 26.64 15.40
CA GLY A 407 0.43 27.14 14.81
C GLY A 407 -0.80 26.36 15.28
N ASP A 408 -0.72 25.03 15.28
CA ASP A 408 -1.81 24.16 15.78
C ASP A 408 -2.10 24.43 17.26
N PHE A 409 -1.06 24.49 18.09
CA PHE A 409 -1.18 24.72 19.53
C PHE A 409 -1.69 26.13 19.85
N SER A 410 -1.26 27.14 19.08
CA SER A 410 -1.76 28.51 19.19
C SER A 410 -3.26 28.61 18.93
N GLN A 411 -3.80 27.84 17.97
CA GLN A 411 -5.25 27.77 17.74
C GLN A 411 -6.00 27.19 18.94
N PHE A 412 -5.45 26.15 19.57
CA PHE A 412 -5.98 25.59 20.82
C PHE A 412 -6.02 26.61 21.95
N VAL A 413 -4.90 27.28 22.22
CA VAL A 413 -4.81 28.29 23.29
C VAL A 413 -5.77 29.45 23.03
N LYS A 414 -5.86 29.95 21.79
CA LYS A 414 -6.82 31.01 21.42
C LYS A 414 -8.27 30.58 21.60
N ALA A 415 -8.61 29.34 21.27
CA ALA A 415 -9.98 28.84 21.35
C ALA A 415 -10.45 28.55 22.78
N THR A 416 -9.53 28.29 23.70
CA THR A 416 -9.85 27.80 25.05
C THR A 416 -9.41 28.73 26.17
N GLY A 417 -8.52 29.68 25.89
CA GLY A 417 -7.83 30.45 26.93
C GLY A 417 -6.84 29.61 27.74
N TYR A 418 -6.43 28.44 27.25
CA TYR A 418 -5.56 27.52 27.97
C TYR A 418 -4.21 28.16 28.31
N ILE A 419 -3.80 28.01 29.58
CA ILE A 419 -2.50 28.44 30.09
C ILE A 419 -1.71 27.16 30.37
N THR A 420 -0.56 27.00 29.70
CA THR A 420 0.26 25.79 29.84
C THR A 420 0.79 25.60 31.25
N GLU A 421 1.16 24.38 31.61
CA GLU A 421 1.86 24.14 32.88
C GLU A 421 3.17 24.92 32.95
N GLY A 422 3.91 25.07 31.85
CA GLY A 422 5.10 25.93 31.82
C GLY A 422 4.81 27.40 32.14
N GLU A 423 3.67 27.93 31.68
CA GLU A 423 3.24 29.30 32.02
C GLU A 423 2.76 29.44 33.48
N ARG A 424 2.24 28.37 34.10
CA ARG A 424 1.73 28.39 35.49
C ARG A 424 2.78 28.03 36.54
N ASN A 425 3.69 27.11 36.21
CA ASN A 425 4.53 26.40 37.17
C ASN A 425 6.02 26.77 37.02
N GLY A 426 6.29 28.03 36.72
CA GLY A 426 7.65 28.58 36.78
C GLY A 426 8.54 28.26 35.59
N GLY A 427 7.94 28.16 34.40
CA GLY A 427 8.66 28.17 33.13
C GLY A 427 9.01 26.81 32.58
N SER A 428 10.07 26.73 31.77
CA SER A 428 10.48 25.52 31.06
C SER A 428 11.99 25.34 31.13
N TRP A 429 12.44 24.10 30.96
CA TRP A 429 13.85 23.79 30.84
C TRP A 429 14.34 24.12 29.44
N VAL A 430 15.33 25.00 29.35
CA VAL A 430 15.98 25.39 28.10
C VAL A 430 17.46 25.07 28.19
N TRP A 431 18.06 24.73 27.06
CA TRP A 431 19.50 24.56 27.01
C TRP A 431 20.18 25.92 27.11
N SER A 432 21.17 26.03 27.98
CA SER A 432 21.88 27.27 28.24
C SER A 432 23.24 27.30 27.51
N GLU A 433 23.80 28.50 27.39
CA GLU A 433 25.16 28.71 26.87
C GLU A 433 26.25 28.04 27.71
N LYS A 434 25.92 27.60 28.94
CA LYS A 434 26.81 26.84 29.84
C LYS A 434 26.79 25.33 29.56
N ASN A 435 26.17 24.88 28.46
CA ASN A 435 26.04 23.48 28.08
C ASN A 435 25.32 22.62 29.13
N ASN A 436 24.25 23.15 29.71
CA ASN A 436 23.36 22.42 30.61
C ASN A 436 21.90 22.86 30.44
N TRP A 437 20.97 22.04 30.93
CA TRP A 437 19.57 22.42 31.08
C TRP A 437 19.40 23.37 32.25
N GLU A 438 18.81 24.54 32.01
CA GLU A 438 18.44 25.51 33.03
C GLU A 438 16.93 25.79 32.94
N GLN A 439 16.25 25.75 34.09
CA GLN A 439 14.86 26.18 34.16
C GLN A 439 14.82 27.72 34.13
N LYS A 440 14.07 28.27 33.19
CA LYS A 440 13.87 29.73 33.09
C LYS A 440 12.41 30.06 33.26
N ILE A 441 12.12 30.95 34.21
CA ILE A 441 10.76 31.30 34.65
C ILE A 441 9.87 31.82 33.51
N ASP A 442 10.47 32.51 32.55
CA ASP A 442 9.81 33.10 31.39
C ASP A 442 9.87 32.20 30.14
N ALA A 443 10.48 31.01 30.24
CA ALA A 443 10.49 30.03 29.15
C ALA A 443 9.18 29.26 29.08
N ASN A 444 8.59 29.18 27.90
CA ASN A 444 7.36 28.45 27.61
C ASN A 444 7.23 28.23 26.10
N TRP A 445 6.11 27.68 25.64
CA TRP A 445 5.88 27.40 24.23
C TRP A 445 5.92 28.65 23.32
N LYS A 446 5.73 29.86 23.87
CA LYS A 446 5.87 31.15 23.15
C LYS A 446 7.31 31.67 23.17
N ASN A 447 8.10 31.27 24.17
CA ASN A 447 9.49 31.67 24.37
C ASN A 447 10.37 30.46 24.72
N PRO A 448 10.72 29.60 23.75
CA PRO A 448 11.57 28.44 23.99
C PRO A 448 13.07 28.77 24.00
N TYR A 449 13.44 30.06 24.03
CA TYR A 449 14.81 30.56 23.95
C TYR A 449 15.53 30.32 22.61
N PHE A 450 14.78 29.98 21.57
CA PHE A 450 15.19 30.05 20.17
C PHE A 450 14.01 30.47 19.30
N LYS A 451 14.28 30.90 18.07
CA LYS A 451 13.22 31.37 17.17
C LYS A 451 12.40 30.19 16.66
N GLN A 452 11.09 30.30 16.78
CA GLN A 452 10.14 29.41 16.13
C GLN A 452 9.15 30.21 15.30
N THR A 453 8.57 29.54 14.31
CA THR A 453 7.42 30.01 13.53
C THR A 453 6.28 29.02 13.72
N ASP A 454 5.09 29.36 13.24
CA ASP A 454 3.91 28.47 13.29
C ASP A 454 4.13 27.11 12.61
N LYS A 455 5.19 26.93 11.82
CA LYS A 455 5.56 25.68 11.13
C LYS A 455 6.69 24.90 11.82
N HIS A 456 7.06 25.27 13.03
CA HIS A 456 7.95 24.48 13.88
C HIS A 456 7.11 23.58 14.80
N PRO A 457 7.64 22.42 15.25
CA PRO A 457 6.97 21.64 16.29
C PRO A 457 6.85 22.50 17.56
N VAL A 458 5.67 22.49 18.19
CA VAL A 458 5.52 23.16 19.49
C VAL A 458 6.42 22.45 20.49
N VAL A 459 7.15 23.21 21.31
CA VAL A 459 8.01 22.69 22.38
C VAL A 459 7.67 23.34 23.72
N CYS A 460 8.40 22.99 24.80
CA CYS A 460 8.13 23.49 26.14
C CYS A 460 6.71 23.14 26.64
N ILE A 461 6.19 21.98 26.21
CA ILE A 461 4.90 21.45 26.65
C ILE A 461 5.08 20.18 27.45
N THR A 462 4.30 20.07 28.52
CA THR A 462 4.21 18.88 29.35
C THR A 462 3.35 17.80 28.67
N TRP A 463 3.39 16.58 29.18
CA TRP A 463 2.46 15.53 28.75
C TRP A 463 1.01 15.93 29.05
N ASN A 464 0.77 16.61 30.17
CA ASN A 464 -0.55 17.12 30.55
C ASN A 464 -1.07 18.17 29.56
N ASP A 465 -0.21 19.08 29.09
CA ASP A 465 -0.55 20.06 28.06
C ASP A 465 -0.89 19.38 26.73
N ALA A 466 -0.13 18.35 26.35
CA ALA A 466 -0.40 17.54 25.16
C ALA A 466 -1.76 16.83 25.25
N MET A 467 -2.09 16.27 26.42
CA MET A 467 -3.39 15.64 26.66
C MET A 467 -4.54 16.65 26.70
N ALA A 468 -4.32 17.87 27.20
CA ALA A 468 -5.31 18.94 27.14
C ALA A 468 -5.65 19.30 25.69
N PHE A 469 -4.64 19.41 24.82
CA PHE A 469 -4.81 19.61 23.38
C PHE A 469 -5.60 18.46 22.73
N VAL A 470 -5.23 17.20 23.02
CA VAL A 470 -5.92 15.99 22.55
C VAL A 470 -7.39 15.98 22.97
N ASN A 471 -7.67 16.26 24.25
CA ASN A 471 -9.03 16.28 24.80
C ASN A 471 -9.88 17.37 24.17
N TRP A 472 -9.29 18.53 23.90
CA TRP A 472 -9.95 19.60 23.17
C TRP A 472 -10.33 19.18 21.74
N LEU A 473 -9.42 18.51 21.00
CA LEU A 473 -9.75 17.98 19.68
C LEU A 473 -10.85 16.91 19.73
N LYS A 474 -10.80 16.03 20.73
CA LYS A 474 -11.85 15.03 20.97
C LYS A 474 -13.22 15.68 21.20
N ALA A 475 -13.29 16.69 22.06
CA ALA A 475 -14.53 17.44 22.32
C ALA A 475 -14.99 18.22 21.08
N LYS A 476 -14.06 18.80 20.32
CA LYS A 476 -14.37 19.62 19.14
C LYS A 476 -14.87 18.79 17.95
N GLU A 477 -14.31 17.61 17.72
CA GLU A 477 -14.60 16.82 16.51
C GLU A 477 -15.42 15.55 16.77
N GLY A 478 -15.63 15.15 18.03
CA GLY A 478 -16.32 13.91 18.36
C GLY A 478 -15.60 12.63 17.92
N LYS A 479 -14.29 12.72 17.65
CA LYS A 479 -13.45 11.57 17.27
C LYS A 479 -12.55 11.15 18.43
N GLU A 480 -12.15 9.89 18.43
CA GLU A 480 -11.28 9.30 19.45
C GLU A 480 -9.81 9.66 19.23
N TYR A 481 -9.47 10.93 19.50
CA TYR A 481 -8.10 11.44 19.54
C TYR A 481 -7.34 10.92 20.77
N SER A 482 -6.06 10.60 20.59
CA SER A 482 -5.13 10.25 21.68
C SER A 482 -3.68 10.60 21.31
N LEU A 483 -2.77 10.56 22.28
CA LEU A 483 -1.35 10.38 21.98
C LEU A 483 -1.12 8.94 21.48
N PRO A 484 -0.13 8.69 20.60
CA PRO A 484 0.19 7.32 20.21
C PRO A 484 0.59 6.50 21.44
N THR A 485 0.22 5.23 21.46
CA THR A 485 0.94 4.29 22.32
C THR A 485 2.40 4.19 21.87
N GLU A 486 3.28 3.78 22.75
CA GLU A 486 4.68 3.56 22.42
C GLU A 486 4.83 2.56 21.27
N ALA A 487 4.01 1.50 21.29
CA ALA A 487 3.97 0.50 20.24
C ALA A 487 3.49 1.07 18.91
N GLN A 488 2.42 1.89 18.91
CA GLN A 488 1.98 2.59 17.71
C GLN A 488 3.07 3.52 17.16
N PHE A 489 3.80 4.22 18.04
CA PHE A 489 4.89 5.09 17.63
C PHE A 489 6.02 4.30 16.96
N GLU A 490 6.52 3.23 17.59
CA GLU A 490 7.61 2.44 17.01
C GLU A 490 7.19 1.74 15.72
N TYR A 491 5.98 1.17 15.68
CA TYR A 491 5.42 0.54 14.48
C TYR A 491 5.33 1.53 13.31
N ALA A 492 4.78 2.72 13.58
CA ALA A 492 4.67 3.78 12.60
C ALA A 492 6.04 4.32 12.17
N CYS A 493 7.00 4.41 13.10
CA CYS A 493 8.37 4.86 12.82
C CYS A 493 9.09 3.89 11.87
N ARG A 494 8.99 2.59 12.16
CA ARG A 494 9.58 1.50 11.36
C ARG A 494 8.95 1.37 9.98
N ALA A 495 7.65 1.63 9.85
CA ALA A 495 6.93 1.61 8.57
C ALA A 495 7.20 0.35 7.72
N GLY A 496 7.18 -0.82 8.36
CA GLY A 496 7.42 -2.12 7.73
C GLY A 496 8.87 -2.59 7.71
N THR A 497 9.83 -1.77 8.17
CA THR A 497 11.25 -2.17 8.27
C THR A 497 11.56 -2.89 9.59
N SER A 498 12.55 -3.78 9.56
CA SER A 498 13.03 -4.53 10.75
C SER A 498 14.33 -3.98 11.35
N ASN A 499 14.92 -2.95 10.73
CA ASN A 499 16.25 -2.43 11.05
C ASN A 499 16.27 -1.51 12.28
N LYS A 500 17.46 -1.13 12.76
CA LYS A 500 17.60 -0.17 13.88
C LYS A 500 17.13 1.22 13.46
N TYR A 501 17.33 1.56 12.21
CA TYR A 501 16.82 2.77 11.57
C TYR A 501 15.96 2.41 10.36
N PHE A 502 14.83 3.07 10.18
CA PHE A 502 13.98 2.82 9.01
C PHE A 502 14.64 3.17 7.67
N PHE A 503 15.71 3.98 7.70
CA PHE A 503 16.51 4.40 6.55
C PHE A 503 17.82 3.61 6.38
N GLU A 504 18.03 2.53 7.15
CA GLU A 504 19.31 1.78 7.15
C GLU A 504 19.63 1.11 5.81
N HIS A 505 18.66 0.95 4.91
CA HIS A 505 18.91 0.46 3.54
C HIS A 505 19.44 1.54 2.57
N ASP A 506 19.40 2.83 2.95
CA ASP A 506 19.72 3.98 2.08
C ASP A 506 21.12 4.58 2.35
N THR A 507 22.06 3.82 2.91
CA THR A 507 23.30 4.38 3.49
C THR A 507 24.24 5.06 2.50
N ILE A 508 24.13 6.40 2.40
CA ILE A 508 25.29 7.32 2.40
C ILE A 508 25.03 8.57 3.29
N ASN A 509 23.78 9.02 3.54
CA ASN A 509 23.56 10.30 4.26
C ASN A 509 22.34 10.34 5.21
N PHE A 510 22.55 10.04 6.50
CA PHE A 510 21.53 10.13 7.56
C PHE A 510 20.92 11.53 7.74
N SER A 511 21.64 12.57 7.31
CA SER A 511 21.15 13.96 7.36
C SER A 511 19.98 14.25 6.41
N ASP A 512 19.65 13.31 5.52
CA ASP A 512 18.45 13.40 4.68
C ASP A 512 17.17 13.15 5.49
N TYR A 513 17.25 12.38 6.59
CA TYR A 513 16.09 11.92 7.37
C TYR A 513 15.96 12.63 8.71
N GLY A 514 17.09 12.98 9.34
CA GLY A 514 17.14 13.71 10.59
C GLY A 514 17.91 15.01 10.47
N TRP A 515 18.08 15.67 11.61
CA TRP A 515 18.89 16.88 11.71
C TRP A 515 20.13 16.57 12.52
N PRO A 516 21.29 16.34 11.87
CA PRO A 516 22.57 16.27 12.56
C PRO A 516 22.87 17.68 13.06
N GLN A 517 22.30 18.01 14.21
CA GLN A 517 22.49 19.30 14.83
C GLN A 517 23.73 19.19 15.68
N GLN A 518 24.76 19.92 15.29
CA GLN A 518 25.79 20.29 16.25
C GLN A 518 25.11 21.11 17.35
N LEU A 519 25.31 20.72 18.60
CA LEU A 519 24.81 21.44 19.76
C LEU A 519 25.16 22.93 19.64
N THR A 520 24.15 23.79 19.61
CA THR A 520 24.29 25.24 19.55
C THR A 520 24.33 25.84 20.96
N LEU A 521 24.66 27.13 21.07
CA LEU A 521 24.54 27.86 22.34
C LEU A 521 23.09 27.93 22.86
N GLN A 522 22.09 27.75 21.98
CA GLN A 522 20.67 27.61 22.37
C GLN A 522 20.23 26.13 22.46
N GLY A 523 21.19 25.22 22.50
CA GLY A 523 21.01 23.77 22.52
C GLY A 523 20.65 23.22 21.15
N PHE A 524 19.43 22.72 21.06
CA PHE A 524 18.92 21.97 19.93
C PHE A 524 17.68 22.65 19.35
N PRO A 525 17.83 23.77 18.61
CA PRO A 525 16.70 24.46 18.02
C PRO A 525 15.93 23.54 17.09
N THR A 526 14.60 23.57 17.19
CA THR A 526 13.74 22.85 16.26
C THR A 526 13.86 23.39 14.84
N HIS A 527 13.54 22.57 13.85
CA HIS A 527 13.42 22.99 12.46
C HIS A 527 11.98 22.93 11.96
N LEU A 528 11.74 23.54 10.80
CA LEU A 528 10.48 23.43 10.08
C LEU A 528 10.11 21.96 9.85
N ILE A 529 8.89 21.59 10.23
CA ILE A 529 8.36 20.24 10.02
C ILE A 529 8.39 19.86 8.54
N GLY A 530 8.58 18.57 8.24
CA GLY A 530 8.39 18.04 6.89
C GLY A 530 9.45 18.42 5.85
N THR A 531 10.58 18.98 6.27
CA THR A 531 11.66 19.42 5.36
C THR A 531 12.77 18.39 5.17
N LYS A 532 12.74 17.30 5.94
CA LYS A 532 13.54 16.07 5.75
C LYS A 532 12.72 14.99 5.03
N LYS A 533 13.37 13.91 4.58
CA LYS A 533 12.68 12.77 3.98
C LYS A 533 11.77 12.10 5.00
N SER A 534 10.57 11.71 4.57
CA SER A 534 9.67 10.89 5.38
C SER A 534 10.16 9.45 5.49
N ASN A 535 9.58 8.69 6.41
CA ASN A 535 9.69 7.24 6.40
C ASN A 535 8.87 6.61 5.25
N PRO A 536 8.96 5.28 5.02
CA PRO A 536 8.24 4.60 3.93
C PRO A 536 6.70 4.78 3.91
N TRP A 537 6.08 5.20 5.02
CA TRP A 537 4.64 5.47 5.09
C TRP A 537 4.29 6.96 4.95
N GLY A 538 5.27 7.83 4.70
CA GLY A 538 5.03 9.27 4.49
C GLY A 538 4.94 10.09 5.78
N LEU A 539 5.27 9.51 6.94
CA LEU A 539 5.38 10.25 8.20
C LEU A 539 6.72 10.98 8.26
N TYR A 540 6.68 12.24 8.68
CA TYR A 540 7.85 13.10 8.80
C TYR A 540 8.25 13.28 10.26
N ASP A 541 9.53 13.60 10.47
CA ASP A 541 10.10 13.90 11.79
C ASP A 541 9.79 12.78 12.82
N MET A 542 9.72 11.52 12.37
CA MET A 542 9.57 10.35 13.25
C MET A 542 10.82 10.13 14.10
N VAL A 543 11.96 10.65 13.64
CA VAL A 543 13.22 10.68 14.36
C VAL A 543 13.90 12.04 14.19
N GLY A 544 14.62 12.49 15.21
CA GLY A 544 15.22 13.83 15.24
C GLY A 544 14.18 14.95 15.39
N ASN A 545 14.65 16.20 15.21
CA ASN A 545 13.91 17.46 15.38
C ASN A 545 13.43 17.75 16.82
N ALA A 546 12.69 16.83 17.43
CA ALA A 546 12.29 16.88 18.84
C ALA A 546 11.82 15.50 19.32
N TRP A 547 12.01 15.26 20.62
CA TRP A 547 11.44 14.10 21.32
C TRP A 547 9.92 14.19 21.36
N GLN A 548 9.22 13.06 21.31
CA GLN A 548 7.77 13.00 21.17
C GLN A 548 7.08 12.15 22.24
N TRP A 549 6.21 12.79 23.03
CA TRP A 549 5.40 12.16 24.06
C TRP A 549 4.53 11.02 23.51
N CYS A 550 4.52 9.90 24.22
CA CYS A 550 3.58 8.79 24.04
C CYS A 550 2.60 8.69 25.22
N ASN A 551 1.52 7.93 25.05
CA ASN A 551 0.49 7.79 26.07
C ASN A 551 0.94 6.92 27.27
N ASP A 552 1.84 5.97 27.03
CA ASP A 552 2.28 4.92 27.94
C ASP A 552 2.98 5.50 29.17
N TRP A 553 2.74 4.88 30.33
CA TRP A 553 3.68 4.97 31.44
C TRP A 553 4.96 4.24 31.07
N TYR A 554 6.10 4.74 31.53
CA TYR A 554 7.39 4.11 31.31
C TYR A 554 7.71 3.12 32.43
N ASP A 555 8.22 1.96 32.02
CA ASP A 555 8.88 0.99 32.88
C ASP A 555 9.98 0.32 32.04
N GLU A 556 11.21 0.36 32.55
CA GLU A 556 12.40 -0.24 31.94
C GLU A 556 12.25 -1.74 31.67
N LYS A 557 11.42 -2.45 32.44
CA LYS A 557 11.21 -3.89 32.34
C LYS A 557 9.95 -4.27 31.57
N TYR A 558 9.14 -3.30 31.14
CA TYR A 558 7.82 -3.57 30.55
C TYR A 558 7.87 -4.53 29.36
N TYR A 559 8.92 -4.46 28.53
CA TYR A 559 9.05 -5.31 27.35
C TYR A 559 9.09 -6.82 27.68
N LYS A 560 9.48 -7.19 28.91
CA LYS A 560 9.48 -8.60 29.37
C LYS A 560 8.08 -9.15 29.62
N THR A 561 7.11 -8.27 29.88
CA THR A 561 5.73 -8.62 30.26
C THR A 561 4.69 -7.99 29.34
N SER A 562 5.13 -7.35 28.26
CA SER A 562 4.27 -6.65 27.30
C SER A 562 3.33 -7.64 26.62
N PRO A 563 2.01 -7.36 26.55
CA PRO A 563 1.08 -8.19 25.79
C PRO A 563 1.34 -8.07 24.29
N GLU A 564 1.08 -9.14 23.54
CA GLU A 564 1.33 -9.16 22.09
C GLU A 564 0.38 -8.26 21.28
N VAL A 565 -0.82 -7.93 21.79
CA VAL A 565 -1.84 -7.22 21.01
C VAL A 565 -2.13 -5.87 21.66
N ASP A 566 -1.97 -4.81 20.88
CA ASP A 566 -2.21 -3.41 21.26
C ASP A 566 -1.69 -3.04 22.66
N PRO A 567 -0.39 -3.26 22.98
CA PRO A 567 0.17 -2.91 24.29
C PRO A 567 0.09 -1.40 24.54
N ALA A 568 -0.29 -1.03 25.76
CA ALA A 568 -0.53 0.36 26.16
C ALA A 568 0.33 0.79 27.37
N GLY A 569 1.43 0.08 27.61
CA GLY A 569 2.31 0.28 28.76
C GLY A 569 1.76 -0.28 30.08
N PRO A 570 2.51 -0.13 31.18
CA PRO A 570 2.03 -0.39 32.52
C PRO A 570 0.81 0.48 32.86
N LYS A 571 -0.04 -0.01 33.76
CA LYS A 571 -1.26 0.71 34.18
C LYS A 571 -0.95 2.02 34.94
N THR A 572 0.18 2.07 35.63
CA THR A 572 0.61 3.18 36.49
C THR A 572 2.12 3.38 36.37
N GLY A 573 2.60 4.59 36.63
CA GLY A 573 4.03 4.89 36.71
C GLY A 573 4.25 6.36 37.08
N ASP A 574 5.52 6.73 37.25
CA ASP A 574 5.92 8.11 37.59
C ASP A 574 6.36 8.92 36.36
N TYR A 575 6.73 8.22 35.28
CA TYR A 575 7.29 8.81 34.06
C TYR A 575 6.50 8.36 32.84
N LYS A 576 6.31 9.25 31.87
CA LYS A 576 5.71 8.96 30.57
C LYS A 576 6.78 8.69 29.53
N VAL A 577 6.46 7.79 28.60
CA VAL A 577 7.36 7.42 27.50
C VAL A 577 7.55 8.60 26.55
N ASN A 578 8.79 8.75 26.08
CA ASN A 578 9.20 9.71 25.07
C ASN A 578 10.02 9.02 23.96
N ARG A 579 9.75 9.34 22.68
CA ARG A 579 10.32 8.64 21.51
C ARG A 579 10.88 9.60 20.45
N GLY A 580 11.57 9.07 19.45
CA GLY A 580 12.02 9.79 18.25
C GLY A 580 13.45 10.35 18.34
N GLY A 581 13.91 10.73 19.52
CA GLY A 581 15.30 11.12 19.72
C GLY A 581 15.69 12.47 19.13
N MET A 582 16.87 12.94 19.54
CA MET A 582 17.51 14.17 19.06
C MET A 582 19.02 14.11 19.31
N GLY A 583 19.82 14.94 18.63
CA GLY A 583 21.27 15.05 18.83
C GLY A 583 22.05 14.98 17.51
N ASP A 584 23.35 15.20 17.56
CA ASP A 584 24.28 15.04 16.43
C ASP A 584 24.61 13.57 16.13
N GLU A 585 24.61 12.72 17.14
CA GLU A 585 24.88 11.29 16.96
C GLU A 585 23.63 10.53 16.49
N VAL A 586 23.76 9.90 15.32
CA VAL A 586 22.70 9.07 14.70
C VAL A 586 22.19 7.96 15.64
N LYS A 587 23.00 7.51 16.60
CA LYS A 587 22.59 6.51 17.60
C LYS A 587 21.34 6.92 18.39
N TYR A 588 21.08 8.21 18.54
CA TYR A 588 19.90 8.73 19.22
C TYR A 588 18.64 8.72 18.35
N TRP A 589 18.76 8.55 17.03
CA TRP A 589 17.64 8.59 16.08
C TRP A 589 17.15 7.19 15.68
N SER A 590 17.38 6.19 16.53
CA SER A 590 16.89 4.84 16.25
C SER A 590 15.37 4.76 16.46
N SER A 591 14.71 3.97 15.61
CA SER A 591 13.30 3.61 15.80
C SER A 591 13.04 2.94 17.15
N THR A 592 14.05 2.28 17.74
CA THR A 592 13.97 1.58 19.03
C THR A 592 14.22 2.47 20.24
N LYS A 593 14.77 3.68 20.04
CA LYS A 593 15.22 4.51 21.15
C LYS A 593 14.05 4.96 22.02
N ARG A 594 14.18 4.72 23.31
CA ARG A 594 13.22 5.10 24.37
C ARG A 594 13.86 6.11 25.31
N ASP A 595 13.03 6.98 25.86
CA ASP A 595 13.36 7.85 26.97
C ASP A 595 12.10 8.05 27.83
N ALA A 596 12.26 8.63 29.02
CA ALA A 596 11.19 8.77 29.99
C ALA A 596 11.31 10.06 30.80
N LEU A 597 10.19 10.74 31.00
CA LEU A 597 10.15 12.00 31.71
C LEU A 597 8.88 12.12 32.54
N HIS A 598 8.96 12.87 33.64
CA HIS A 598 7.80 13.09 34.49
C HIS A 598 6.72 13.82 33.66
N PRO A 599 5.43 13.47 33.80
CA PRO A 599 4.37 14.04 32.95
C PRO A 599 4.26 15.57 33.03
N GLY A 600 4.67 16.18 34.14
CA GLY A 600 4.75 17.64 34.33
C GLY A 600 6.08 18.29 33.91
N SER A 601 7.01 17.53 33.33
CA SER A 601 8.26 18.07 32.78
C SER A 601 8.02 18.68 31.40
N ASN A 602 8.68 19.80 31.12
CA ASN A 602 8.65 20.49 29.84
C ASN A 602 10.04 21.02 29.46
N TYR A 603 10.58 20.49 28.37
CA TYR A 603 11.86 20.96 27.83
C TYR A 603 11.67 21.56 26.45
N SER A 604 12.57 22.46 26.06
CA SER A 604 12.55 23.09 24.74
C SER A 604 12.87 22.14 23.56
N ASN A 605 13.08 20.85 23.82
CA ASN A 605 13.27 19.82 22.81
C ASN A 605 12.19 18.72 22.81
N GLN A 606 11.07 18.93 23.52
CA GLN A 606 9.98 17.96 23.63
C GLN A 606 8.74 18.46 22.95
N THR A 607 8.15 17.62 22.11
CA THR A 607 6.93 17.84 21.37
C THR A 607 6.02 16.61 21.47
N PHE A 608 4.99 16.55 20.65
CA PHE A 608 4.12 15.38 20.56
C PHE A 608 3.47 15.28 19.18
N ARG A 609 2.94 14.10 18.87
CA ARG A 609 2.06 13.85 17.73
C ARG A 609 0.80 13.15 18.22
N ILE A 610 -0.22 13.10 17.38
CA ILE A 610 -1.53 12.59 17.79
C ILE A 610 -2.04 11.50 16.84
N VAL A 611 -2.85 10.61 17.39
CA VAL A 611 -3.49 9.52 16.66
C VAL A 611 -5.00 9.56 16.82
N ILE A 612 -5.70 8.88 15.91
CA ILE A 612 -7.15 8.74 15.92
C ILE A 612 -7.50 7.29 15.66
N LYS A 613 -8.31 6.71 16.55
CA LYS A 613 -8.82 5.36 16.33
C LYS A 613 -9.68 5.34 15.07
N ASN A 614 -9.34 4.47 14.11
CA ASN A 614 -10.19 4.20 12.98
C ASN A 614 -11.26 3.18 13.45
N ILE A 615 -12.52 3.62 13.52
CA ILE A 615 -13.64 2.80 14.01
C ILE A 615 -14.23 2.01 12.86
#